data_AF-A0A2G4SX24-F1
#
_entry.id   AF-A0A2G4SX24-F1
#
_cell.length_a   1.000
_cell.length_b   1.000
_cell.length_c   1.000
_cell.angle_alpha   90.00
_cell.angle_beta   90.00
_cell.angle_gamma   90.00
#
_symmetry.space_group_name_H-M   'P 1'
#
loop_
_entity.id
_entity.type
_entity.pdbx_description
1 polymer ?
#
loop_
_entity_poly.entity_id
_entity_poly.type
_entity_poly.pdbx_seq_one_letter_code
_entity_poly.pdbx_strand_id
1 'polypeptide(L)'
;MKRIPSNYWVEKCCIIDHNAISEVIRTTPLSSMVAIAYFFGCQKLSLLSTEHRDDLTLQKLYSTVKEQAGDKITAEQSAAEVCNQTNLQFKKILNTLNPMPDTLLKKRLRAYADDGVLYTDTCKCMYSGLSNTAVKPMPPPPELS
;
A
#
# COMPACT_ATOMS: atom_id res chain seq x y z
N MET A 1 -31.56 -30.09 26.64
CA MET A 1 -30.95 -28.80 26.22
C MET A 1 -32.06 -27.91 25.67
N LYS A 2 -32.28 -26.71 26.23
CA LYS A 2 -33.26 -25.75 25.72
C LYS A 2 -32.69 -25.09 24.46
N ARG A 3 -33.40 -25.20 23.33
CA ARG A 3 -33.05 -24.58 22.04
C ARG A 3 -33.37 -23.09 22.15
N ILE A 4 -32.36 -22.22 22.06
CA ILE A 4 -32.58 -20.76 22.06
C ILE A 4 -33.17 -20.41 20.68
N PRO A 5 -34.38 -19.82 20.61
CA PRO A 5 -34.96 -19.42 19.34
C PRO A 5 -34.25 -18.16 18.87
N SER A 6 -33.41 -18.29 17.85
CA SER A 6 -32.86 -17.14 17.14
C SER A 6 -33.70 -16.93 15.89
N ASN A 7 -34.66 -16.01 16.00
CA ASN A 7 -35.62 -15.68 14.95
C ASN A 7 -35.05 -14.73 13.88
N TYR A 8 -33.80 -14.29 14.03
CA TYR A 8 -33.18 -13.25 13.20
C TYR A 8 -31.78 -13.63 12.71
N TRP A 9 -31.55 -14.91 12.37
CA TRP A 9 -30.35 -15.22 11.60
C TRP A 9 -30.47 -14.54 10.24
N VAL A 10 -29.45 -13.76 9.88
CA VAL A 10 -29.30 -13.24 8.53
C VAL A 10 -29.25 -14.44 7.58
N GLU A 11 -30.25 -14.57 6.73
CA GLU A 11 -30.36 -15.68 5.78
C GLU A 11 -29.22 -15.66 4.74
N LYS A 12 -28.73 -14.45 4.40
CA LYS A 12 -27.62 -14.23 3.47
C LYS A 12 -26.78 -13.02 3.90
N CYS A 13 -25.50 -13.25 4.18
CA CYS A 13 -24.53 -12.17 4.39
C CYS A 13 -23.93 -11.77 3.03
N CYS A 14 -24.06 -10.50 2.66
CA CYS A 14 -23.33 -9.96 1.53
C CYS A 14 -21.91 -9.59 1.99
N ILE A 15 -20.91 -10.30 1.50
CA ILE A 15 -19.50 -9.97 1.73
C ILE A 15 -19.07 -9.08 0.57
N ILE A 16 -18.74 -7.83 0.87
CA ILE A 16 -18.21 -6.87 -0.10
C ILE A 16 -16.69 -6.95 -0.02
N ASP A 17 -16.07 -7.57 -1.01
CA ASP A 17 -14.62 -7.58 -1.18
C ASP A 17 -14.19 -6.54 -2.23
N HIS A 18 -12.87 -6.40 -2.44
CA HIS A 18 -12.35 -5.47 -3.43
C HIS A 18 -12.84 -5.78 -4.86
N ASN A 19 -13.06 -7.06 -5.18
CA ASN A 19 -13.52 -7.47 -6.51
C ASN A 19 -14.96 -7.03 -6.75
N ALA A 20 -15.82 -7.16 -5.74
CA ALA A 20 -17.23 -6.75 -5.79
C ALA A 20 -17.42 -5.26 -6.07
N ILE A 21 -16.45 -4.42 -5.72
CA ILE A 21 -16.51 -2.95 -5.94
C ILE A 21 -15.61 -2.46 -7.07
N SER A 22 -14.90 -3.36 -7.79
CA SER A 22 -13.85 -3.01 -8.74
C SER A 22 -14.27 -2.05 -9.88
N GLU A 23 -15.52 -2.15 -10.35
CA GLU A 23 -16.06 -1.20 -11.34
C GLU A 23 -16.46 0.14 -10.70
N VAL A 24 -17.02 0.10 -9.49
CA VAL A 24 -17.54 1.30 -8.81
C VAL A 24 -16.40 2.17 -8.26
N ILE A 25 -15.25 1.58 -7.92
CA ILE A 25 -14.08 2.35 -7.46
C ILE A 25 -13.44 3.19 -8.56
N ARG A 26 -13.78 2.96 -9.85
CA ARG A 26 -13.26 3.80 -10.95
C ARG A 26 -13.85 5.21 -10.96
N THR A 27 -14.95 5.46 -10.25
CA THR A 27 -15.54 6.80 -10.15
C THR A 27 -14.89 7.60 -9.04
N THR A 28 -14.51 8.84 -9.33
CA THR A 28 -13.99 9.80 -8.34
C THR A 28 -14.91 11.02 -8.26
N PRO A 29 -15.34 11.46 -7.06
CA PRO A 29 -15.04 10.88 -5.74
C PRO A 29 -15.83 9.59 -5.46
N LEU A 30 -15.37 8.78 -4.49
CA LEU A 30 -16.07 7.58 -4.08
C LEU A 30 -17.30 7.95 -3.24
N SER A 31 -18.39 7.19 -3.37
CA SER A 31 -19.48 7.29 -2.39
C SER A 31 -19.00 6.80 -1.02
N SER A 32 -19.55 7.33 0.07
CA SER A 32 -19.04 7.02 1.42
C SER A 32 -19.06 5.52 1.75
N MET A 33 -20.09 4.79 1.32
CA MET A 33 -20.15 3.32 1.52
C MET A 33 -19.09 2.58 0.72
N VAL A 34 -18.81 3.00 -0.51
CA VAL A 34 -17.76 2.40 -1.35
C VAL A 34 -16.37 2.74 -0.79
N ALA A 35 -16.15 3.96 -0.29
CA ALA A 35 -14.91 4.34 0.38
C ALA A 35 -14.65 3.51 1.64
N ILE A 36 -15.69 3.25 2.45
CA ILE A 36 -15.59 2.37 3.62
C ILE A 36 -15.27 0.93 3.20
N ALA A 37 -15.97 0.39 2.21
CA ALA A 37 -15.71 -0.95 1.70
C ALA A 37 -14.29 -1.08 1.12
N TYR A 38 -13.83 -0.08 0.37
CA TYR A 38 -12.48 -0.01 -0.16
C TYR A 38 -11.44 0.03 0.96
N PHE A 39 -11.63 0.88 1.97
CA PHE A 39 -10.72 1.01 3.11
C PHE A 39 -10.52 -0.33 3.84
N PHE A 40 -11.61 -1.00 4.20
CA PHE A 40 -11.55 -2.29 4.89
C PHE A 40 -11.14 -3.45 3.98
N GLY A 41 -11.44 -3.38 2.69
CA GLY A 41 -11.08 -4.41 1.72
C GLY A 41 -9.60 -4.37 1.31
N CYS A 42 -9.01 -3.17 1.20
CA CYS A 42 -7.61 -3.00 0.81
C CYS A 42 -6.63 -3.26 1.95
N GLN A 43 -7.03 -3.03 3.20
CA GLN A 43 -6.20 -3.25 4.40
C GLN A 43 -4.80 -2.62 4.33
N LYS A 44 -4.65 -1.49 3.63
CA LYS A 44 -3.37 -0.79 3.52
C LYS A 44 -3.17 0.10 4.73
N LEU A 45 -1.96 0.10 5.30
CA LEU A 45 -1.63 0.89 6.50
C LEU A 45 -1.50 2.40 6.22
N SER A 46 -1.24 2.79 4.97
CA SER A 46 -1.04 4.19 4.60
C SER A 46 -1.99 4.62 3.49
N LEU A 47 -2.50 5.84 3.62
CA LEU A 47 -3.28 6.52 2.59
C LEU A 47 -2.47 6.67 1.29
N LEU A 48 -1.16 6.90 1.38
CA LEU A 48 -0.28 7.05 0.22
C LEU A 48 -0.20 5.76 -0.61
N SER A 49 -0.50 4.62 0.01
CA SER A 49 -0.58 3.32 -0.64
C SER A 49 -1.85 3.14 -1.48
N THR A 50 -2.80 4.05 -1.40
CA THR A 50 -4.11 3.95 -2.05
C THR A 50 -4.17 4.77 -3.34
N GLU A 51 -4.97 4.32 -4.30
CA GLU A 51 -5.16 5.02 -5.58
C GLU A 51 -6.07 6.25 -5.42
N HIS A 52 -6.94 6.22 -4.42
CA HIS A 52 -7.90 7.28 -4.10
C HIS A 52 -7.44 8.15 -2.93
N ARG A 53 -6.14 8.44 -2.83
CA ARG A 53 -5.55 9.23 -1.74
C ARG A 53 -6.16 10.62 -1.57
N ASP A 54 -6.72 11.17 -2.65
CA ASP A 54 -7.33 12.49 -2.69
C ASP A 54 -8.82 12.46 -2.29
N ASP A 55 -9.38 11.28 -2.01
CA ASP A 55 -10.76 11.13 -1.54
C ASP A 55 -10.89 11.57 -0.08
N LEU A 56 -11.82 12.50 0.16
CA LEU A 56 -12.04 13.10 1.48
C LEU A 56 -12.53 12.10 2.53
N THR A 57 -13.29 11.08 2.13
CA THR A 57 -13.77 10.05 3.05
C THR A 57 -12.62 9.16 3.49
N LEU A 58 -11.78 8.72 2.54
CA LEU A 58 -10.59 7.94 2.85
C LEU A 58 -9.60 8.74 3.72
N GLN A 59 -9.36 10.02 3.41
CA GLN A 59 -8.51 10.89 4.23
C GLN A 59 -9.00 10.97 5.69
N LYS A 60 -10.31 11.10 5.89
CA LYS A 60 -10.91 11.09 7.23
C LYS A 60 -10.73 9.74 7.92
N LEU A 61 -11.03 8.63 7.24
CA LEU A 61 -10.89 7.29 7.81
C LEU A 61 -9.45 7.01 8.27
N TYR A 62 -8.46 7.30 7.44
CA TYR A 62 -7.04 7.15 7.79
C TYR A 62 -6.63 8.07 8.95
N SER A 63 -7.10 9.32 8.97
CA SER A 63 -6.83 10.25 10.07
C SER A 63 -7.43 9.75 11.40
N THR A 64 -8.68 9.30 11.39
CA THR A 64 -9.35 8.75 12.58
C THR A 64 -8.64 7.51 13.11
N VAL A 65 -8.25 6.58 12.22
CA VAL A 65 -7.50 5.39 12.65
C VAL A 65 -6.15 5.78 13.22
N LYS A 66 -5.45 6.74 12.62
CA LYS A 66 -4.17 7.24 13.15
C LYS A 66 -4.32 7.84 14.55
N GLU A 67 -5.35 8.64 14.78
CA GLU A 67 -5.65 9.23 16.09
C GLU A 67 -5.98 8.17 17.15
N GLN A 68 -6.75 7.12 16.78
CA GLN A 68 -7.19 6.09 17.71
C GLN A 68 -6.17 4.96 17.95
N ALA A 69 -5.36 4.65 16.93
CA ALA A 69 -4.35 3.60 17.03
C ALA A 69 -3.12 4.06 17.84
N GLY A 70 -2.85 5.37 17.92
CA GLY A 70 -1.65 5.89 18.57
C GLY A 70 -0.37 5.24 18.02
N ASP A 71 0.57 4.89 18.90
CA ASP A 71 1.83 4.22 18.54
C ASP A 71 1.72 2.68 18.44
N LYS A 72 0.51 2.12 18.34
CA LYS A 72 0.32 0.65 18.27
C LYS A 72 0.84 0.02 16.98
N ILE A 73 1.07 0.81 15.94
CA ILE A 73 1.77 0.35 14.74
C ILE A 73 3.26 0.32 15.07
N THR A 74 3.87 -0.86 15.08
CA THR A 74 5.30 -0.95 15.35
C THR A 74 6.09 -0.23 14.25
N ALA A 75 7.20 0.42 14.65
CA ALA A 75 8.08 1.10 13.70
C ALA A 75 8.55 0.17 12.57
N GLU A 76 8.70 -1.13 12.86
CA GLU A 76 9.06 -2.19 11.91
C GLU A 76 7.97 -2.43 10.86
N GLN A 77 6.70 -2.56 11.27
CA GLN A 77 5.58 -2.71 10.34
C GLN A 77 5.42 -1.47 9.45
N SER A 78 5.60 -0.29 10.03
CA SER A 78 5.60 0.98 9.30
C SER A 78 6.74 1.04 8.28
N ALA A 79 7.97 0.69 8.67
CA ALA A 79 9.14 0.74 7.79
C ALA A 79 9.06 -0.28 6.64
N ALA A 80 8.62 -1.51 6.90
CA ALA A 80 8.45 -2.54 5.87
C ALA A 80 7.37 -2.12 4.85
N GLU A 81 6.27 -1.53 5.31
CA GLU A 81 5.23 -1.03 4.42
C GLU A 81 5.70 0.17 3.60
N VAL A 82 6.43 1.12 4.20
CA VAL A 82 7.04 2.24 3.46
C VAL A 82 7.98 1.72 2.36
N CYS A 83 8.79 0.71 2.65
CA CYS A 83 9.64 0.07 1.65
C CYS A 83 8.81 -0.57 0.53
N ASN A 84 7.75 -1.32 0.86
CA ASN A 84 6.84 -1.93 -0.13
C ASN A 84 6.24 -0.87 -1.07
N GLN A 85 5.74 0.23 -0.52
CA GLN A 85 5.11 1.29 -1.29
C GLN A 85 6.10 2.03 -2.17
N THR A 86 7.28 2.33 -1.64
CA THR A 86 8.33 3.00 -2.40
C THR A 86 8.77 2.11 -3.57
N ASN A 87 8.96 0.80 -3.34
CA ASN A 87 9.24 -0.18 -4.38
C ASN A 87 8.14 -0.22 -5.46
N LEU A 88 6.87 -0.17 -5.05
CA LEU A 88 5.75 -0.12 -5.99
C LEU A 88 5.78 1.14 -6.87
N GLN A 89 6.18 2.29 -6.34
CA GLN A 89 6.32 3.51 -7.14
C GLN A 89 7.46 3.39 -8.17
N PHE A 90 8.61 2.83 -7.80
CA PHE A 90 9.67 2.57 -8.77
C PHE A 90 9.23 1.60 -9.88
N LYS A 91 8.47 0.55 -9.54
CA LYS A 91 7.87 -0.35 -10.54
C LYS A 91 6.89 0.37 -11.47
N LYS A 92 6.07 1.30 -10.96
CA LYS A 92 5.19 2.14 -11.79
C LYS A 92 5.99 3.03 -12.73
N ILE A 93 7.09 3.62 -12.28
CA ILE A 93 8.01 4.40 -13.12
C ILE A 93 8.58 3.51 -14.24
N LEU A 94 9.10 2.32 -13.90
CA LEU A 94 9.63 1.37 -14.89
C LEU A 94 8.58 0.97 -15.94
N ASN A 95 7.36 0.64 -15.51
CA ASN A 95 6.26 0.31 -16.41
C ASN A 95 5.88 1.47 -17.34
N THR A 96 5.95 2.70 -16.84
CA THR A 96 5.69 3.92 -17.63
C THR A 96 6.81 4.22 -18.61
N LEU A 97 8.06 3.89 -18.27
CA LEU A 97 9.22 4.05 -19.15
C LEU A 97 9.24 3.01 -20.27
N ASN A 98 8.76 1.78 -20.03
CA ASN A 98 8.80 0.69 -21.00
C ASN A 98 8.34 1.05 -22.43
N PRO A 99 7.16 1.68 -22.63
CA PRO A 99 6.67 2.03 -23.97
C PRO A 99 7.38 3.23 -24.63
N MET A 100 8.22 3.98 -23.90
CA MET A 100 8.92 5.16 -24.45
C MET A 100 10.06 4.76 -25.39
N PRO A 101 10.45 5.61 -26.36
CA PRO A 101 11.60 5.35 -27.21
C PRO A 101 12.91 5.26 -26.41
N ASP A 102 13.83 4.42 -26.87
CA ASP A 102 15.11 4.20 -26.21
C ASP A 102 16.04 5.39 -26.39
N THR A 103 16.10 6.21 -25.36
CA THR A 103 16.98 7.38 -25.24
C THR A 103 17.98 7.18 -24.10
N LEU A 104 19.09 7.92 -24.12
CA LEU A 104 20.03 7.94 -23.00
C LEU A 104 19.34 8.38 -21.69
N LEU A 105 18.39 9.31 -21.78
CA LEU A 105 17.60 9.76 -20.63
C LEU A 105 16.72 8.63 -20.06
N LYS A 106 16.02 7.87 -20.93
CA LYS A 106 15.25 6.69 -20.51
C LYS A 106 16.13 5.66 -19.81
N LYS A 107 17.33 5.38 -20.34
CA LYS A 107 18.28 4.44 -19.73
C LYS A 107 18.70 4.89 -18.32
N ARG A 108 18.99 6.18 -18.12
CA ARG A 108 19.28 6.75 -16.80
C ARG A 108 18.10 6.64 -15.84
N LEU A 109 16.91 7.05 -16.27
CA LEU A 109 15.70 6.99 -15.45
C LEU A 109 15.37 5.56 -15.02
N ARG A 110 15.56 4.58 -15.92
CA ARG A 110 15.44 3.16 -15.60
C ARG A 110 16.45 2.73 -14.55
N ALA A 111 17.74 3.08 -14.72
CA ALA A 111 18.78 2.75 -13.74
C ALA A 111 18.46 3.29 -12.35
N TYR A 112 18.03 4.55 -12.23
CA TYR A 112 17.63 5.12 -10.94
C TYR A 112 16.44 4.40 -10.30
N ALA A 113 15.45 4.00 -11.11
CA ALA A 113 14.31 3.25 -10.61
C ALA A 113 14.70 1.83 -10.18
N ASP A 114 15.57 1.16 -10.94
CA ASP A 114 16.10 -0.17 -10.60
C ASP A 114 16.93 -0.13 -9.30
N ASP A 115 17.80 0.87 -9.14
CA ASP A 115 18.56 1.11 -7.92
C ASP A 115 17.63 1.36 -6.72
N GLY A 116 16.55 2.12 -6.93
CA GLY A 116 15.51 2.35 -5.93
C GLY A 116 14.75 1.08 -5.51
N VAL A 117 14.42 0.20 -6.47
CA VAL A 117 13.84 -1.12 -6.18
C VAL A 117 14.79 -1.93 -5.31
N LEU A 118 16.07 -2.03 -5.71
CA LEU A 118 17.08 -2.80 -4.97
C LEU A 118 17.29 -2.26 -3.55
N TYR A 119 17.38 -0.95 -3.39
CA TYR A 119 17.52 -0.30 -2.08
C TYR A 119 16.34 -0.62 -1.16
N THR A 120 15.12 -0.42 -1.66
CA THR A 120 13.90 -0.63 -0.86
C THR A 120 13.69 -2.09 -0.50
N ASP A 121 14.03 -3.03 -1.38
CA ASP A 121 14.00 -4.47 -1.05
C ASP A 121 15.02 -4.83 0.03
N THR A 122 16.22 -4.24 -0.03
CA THR A 122 17.26 -4.42 1.00
C THR A 122 16.80 -3.89 2.36
N CYS A 123 16.22 -2.68 2.40
CA CYS A 123 15.66 -2.10 3.63
C CYS A 123 14.52 -2.96 4.18
N LYS A 124 13.60 -3.44 3.33
CA LYS A 124 12.52 -4.30 3.75
C LYS A 124 13.02 -5.56 4.45
N CYS A 125 14.06 -6.21 3.91
CA CYS A 125 14.67 -7.39 4.52
C CYS A 125 15.23 -7.09 5.93
N MET A 126 15.81 -5.91 6.13
CA MET A 126 16.30 -5.48 7.45
C MET A 126 15.16 -5.27 8.46
N TYR A 127 14.06 -4.64 8.05
CA TYR A 127 12.94 -4.30 8.96
C TYR A 127 11.93 -5.42 9.17
N SER A 128 11.89 -6.42 8.29
CA SER A 128 10.94 -7.54 8.42
C SER A 128 11.44 -8.67 9.34
N GLY A 129 12.63 -8.55 9.93
CA GLY A 129 13.21 -9.56 10.82
C GLY A 129 13.52 -10.92 10.16
N LEU A 130 13.36 -11.03 8.83
CA LEU A 130 13.57 -12.26 8.05
C LEU A 130 15.06 -12.60 7.83
N SER A 131 15.96 -11.71 8.25
CA SER A 131 17.39 -11.81 8.00
C SER A 131 18.10 -12.42 9.22
N ASN A 132 18.46 -13.72 9.12
CA ASN A 132 19.37 -14.41 10.06
C ASN A 132 20.86 -14.04 9.83
N THR A 133 21.14 -13.12 8.91
CA THR A 133 22.49 -12.70 8.54
C THR A 133 22.57 -11.20 8.65
N ALA A 134 23.61 -10.65 9.28
CA ALA A 134 23.82 -9.22 9.38
C ALA A 134 23.94 -8.61 7.97
N VAL A 135 22.82 -8.15 7.40
CA VAL A 135 22.79 -7.41 6.15
C VAL A 135 23.50 -6.10 6.41
N LYS A 136 24.71 -5.94 5.88
CA LYS A 136 25.43 -4.67 5.98
C LYS A 136 24.58 -3.60 5.26
N PRO A 137 24.39 -2.41 5.86
CA PRO A 137 23.76 -1.29 5.17
C PRO A 137 24.49 -1.06 3.84
N MET A 138 23.74 -0.91 2.75
CA MET A 138 24.35 -0.51 1.49
C MET A 138 25.04 0.85 1.63
N PRO A 139 26.13 1.08 0.87
CA PRO A 139 26.78 2.38 0.83
C PRO A 139 25.78 3.49 0.45
N PRO A 140 26.00 4.72 0.95
CA PRO A 140 25.13 5.85 0.64
C PRO A 140 25.04 6.06 -0.88
N PRO A 141 23.89 6.54 -1.40
CA PRO A 141 23.73 6.83 -2.81
C PRO A 141 24.84 7.78 -3.29
N PRO A 142 25.41 7.58 -4.49
CA PRO A 142 26.37 8.51 -5.05
C PRO A 142 25.78 9.92 -5.11
N GLU A 143 26.55 10.92 -4.69
CA GLU A 143 26.13 12.32 -4.82
C GLU A 143 25.92 12.64 -6.30
N LEU A 144 24.71 13.09 -6.64
CA LEU A 144 24.40 13.55 -7.99
C LEU A 144 25.10 14.90 -8.19
N SER A 145 26.24 14.87 -8.90
CA SER A 145 26.96 16.05 -9.39
C SER A 145 26.31 16.64 -10.65
#